data_AF-A0AAQ3Q3R0-F1
#
_entry.id   AF-A0AAQ3Q3R0-F1
#
_cell.length_a   1.000
_cell.length_b   1.000
_cell.length_c   1.000
_cell.angle_alpha   90.00
_cell.angle_beta   90.00
_cell.angle_gamma   90.00
#
_symmetry.space_group_name_H-M   'P 1'
#
loop_
_entity.id
_entity.type
_entity.pdbx_description
1 polymer ?
#
loop_
_entity_poly.entity_id
_entity_poly.type
_entity_poly.pdbx_seq_one_letter_code
_entity_poly.pdbx_strand_id
1 'polypeptide(L)'
;MRSLILLHLFLSLLVSPAFSIRVGGWRPIEDIDDTHVKEIAEYAIFEYNKGQNTLLTFSRVVKGETQVVAGVNYRLLVQVKGGEDGSTMEYEVVVWEKPWLKFMQLTSFKPIEY
;
A
#
# COMPACT_ATOMS: atom_id res chain seq x y z
N MET A 1 10.82 -65.55 12.60
CA MET A 1 10.03 -64.47 11.97
C MET A 1 10.63 -63.18 12.53
N ARG A 2 11.58 -62.54 11.83
CA ARG A 2 11.40 -61.40 10.88
C ARG A 2 10.60 -60.28 11.59
N SER A 3 11.11 -59.09 11.94
CA SER A 3 11.92 -58.11 11.20
C SER A 3 12.41 -57.03 12.19
N LEU A 4 13.73 -56.85 12.40
CA LEU A 4 14.60 -55.76 11.90
C LEU A 4 14.15 -54.32 12.25
N ILE A 5 14.90 -53.74 13.21
CA ILE A 5 15.11 -52.32 13.49
C ILE A 5 15.79 -51.67 12.27
N LEU A 6 15.29 -50.49 11.85
CA LEU A 6 15.99 -49.34 11.26
C LEU A 6 15.03 -48.57 10.33
N LEU A 7 14.59 -47.38 10.74
CA LEU A 7 14.36 -46.31 9.77
C LEU A 7 15.00 -45.03 10.31
N HIS A 8 15.88 -44.50 9.47
CA HIS A 8 16.88 -43.50 9.77
C HIS A 8 16.26 -42.11 9.98
N LEU A 9 16.83 -41.35 10.93
CA LEU A 9 16.80 -39.89 10.88
C LEU A 9 17.23 -39.44 9.49
N PHE A 10 16.36 -38.73 8.78
CA PHE A 10 16.78 -37.71 7.82
C PHE A 10 16.15 -36.38 8.24
N LEU A 11 16.90 -35.69 9.10
CA LEU A 11 16.84 -34.25 9.21
C LEU A 11 17.33 -33.67 7.87
N SER A 12 16.40 -33.34 6.98
CA SER A 12 16.65 -32.34 5.94
C SER A 12 15.75 -31.17 6.22
N LEU A 13 16.24 -30.25 7.05
CA LEU A 13 15.72 -28.91 7.19
C LEU A 13 15.99 -28.17 5.87
N LEU A 14 15.18 -28.43 4.85
CA LEU A 14 15.09 -27.53 3.70
C LEU A 14 14.02 -26.51 4.04
N VAL A 15 14.36 -25.52 4.88
CA VAL A 15 13.62 -24.26 4.87
C VAL A 15 13.99 -23.61 3.55
N SER A 16 13.28 -23.98 2.49
CA SER A 16 13.14 -23.08 1.36
C SER A 16 12.65 -21.75 1.93
N PRO A 17 13.20 -20.59 1.51
CA PRO A 17 12.50 -19.34 1.72
C PRO A 17 11.25 -19.43 0.85
N ALA A 18 10.21 -20.08 1.39
CA ALA A 18 8.87 -19.88 0.92
C ALA A 18 8.62 -18.41 1.22
N PHE A 19 8.78 -17.57 0.20
CA PHE A 19 8.26 -16.22 0.21
C PHE A 19 6.77 -16.39 0.49
N SER A 20 6.42 -16.34 1.76
CA SER A 20 5.08 -16.60 2.21
C SER A 20 4.31 -15.38 1.76
N ILE A 21 3.67 -15.50 0.60
CA ILE A 21 2.63 -14.59 0.15
C ILE A 21 1.50 -14.75 1.18
N ARG A 22 1.64 -14.10 2.34
CA ARG A 22 0.55 -13.92 3.29
C ARG A 22 -0.45 -13.01 2.59
N VAL A 23 -1.49 -13.59 2.02
CA VAL A 23 -2.62 -12.84 1.50
C VAL A 23 -3.29 -12.18 2.71
N GLY A 24 -3.48 -10.85 2.66
CA GLY A 24 -4.11 -10.05 3.73
C GLY A 24 -3.17 -9.15 4.55
N GLY A 25 -1.85 -9.29 4.44
CA GLY A 25 -0.89 -8.34 5.02
C GLY A 25 -0.62 -7.15 4.10
N TRP A 26 -0.18 -6.02 4.67
CA TRP A 26 0.35 -4.92 3.87
C TRP A 26 1.69 -5.31 3.23
N ARG A 27 1.90 -4.88 1.99
CA ARG A 27 3.09 -5.17 1.19
C ARG A 27 3.62 -3.90 0.54
N PRO A 28 4.94 -3.68 0.54
CA PRO A 28 5.52 -2.52 -0.11
C PRO A 28 5.17 -2.50 -1.60
N ILE A 29 4.92 -1.30 -2.13
CA ILE A 29 4.89 -1.02 -3.56
C ILE A 29 6.33 -0.80 -4.00
N GLU A 30 6.83 -1.65 -4.91
CA GLU A 30 8.20 -1.54 -5.41
C GLU A 30 8.36 -0.39 -6.41
N ASP A 31 7.43 -0.29 -7.36
CA ASP A 31 7.38 0.80 -8.33
C ASP A 31 6.34 1.84 -7.90
N ILE A 32 6.80 2.83 -7.16
CA ILE A 32 5.97 3.98 -6.73
C ILE A 32 5.73 4.99 -7.86
N ASP A 33 6.46 4.86 -8.98
CA ASP A 33 6.33 5.70 -10.15
C ASP A 33 5.33 5.15 -11.18
N ASP A 34 4.81 3.94 -10.94
CA ASP A 34 3.73 3.33 -11.70
C ASP A 34 2.55 4.29 -11.87
N THR A 35 2.03 4.37 -13.10
CA THR A 35 0.96 5.30 -13.47
C THR A 35 -0.28 5.11 -12.61
N HIS A 36 -0.64 3.87 -12.29
CA HIS A 36 -1.82 3.59 -11.50
C HIS A 36 -1.62 4.01 -10.04
N VAL A 37 -0.41 3.86 -9.48
CA VAL A 37 -0.09 4.37 -8.14
C VAL A 37 -0.21 5.90 -8.08
N LYS A 38 0.19 6.60 -9.14
CA LYS A 38 -0.01 8.06 -9.28
C LYS A 38 -1.48 8.43 -9.39
N GLU A 39 -2.27 7.70 -10.18
CA GLU A 39 -3.73 7.89 -10.27
C GLU A 39 -4.41 7.76 -8.90
N ILE A 40 -4.00 6.78 -8.08
CA ILE A 40 -4.51 6.62 -6.71
C ILE A 40 -4.18 7.84 -5.84
N ALA A 41 -2.95 8.36 -5.93
CA ALA A 41 -2.53 9.55 -5.18
C ALA A 41 -3.30 10.82 -5.62
N GLU A 42 -3.44 11.02 -6.92
CA GLU A 42 -4.20 12.14 -7.49
C GLU A 42 -5.68 12.07 -7.10
N TYR A 43 -6.29 10.89 -7.15
CA TYR A 43 -7.65 10.65 -6.68
C TYR A 43 -7.81 11.03 -5.20
N ALA A 44 -6.88 10.61 -4.34
CA ALA A 44 -6.92 10.92 -2.91
C ALA A 44 -6.90 12.44 -2.64
N ILE A 45 -6.03 13.16 -3.34
CA ILE A 45 -5.90 14.62 -3.20
C ILE A 45 -7.12 15.34 -3.75
N PHE A 46 -7.65 14.89 -4.89
CA PHE A 46 -8.88 15.43 -5.48
C PHE A 46 -10.08 15.30 -4.52
N GLU A 47 -10.32 14.11 -3.98
CA GLU A 47 -11.44 13.88 -3.06
C GLU A 47 -11.27 14.65 -1.75
N TYR A 48 -10.04 14.76 -1.23
CA TYR A 48 -9.78 15.57 -0.03
C TYR A 48 -10.06 17.06 -0.28
N ASN A 49 -9.52 17.63 -1.37
CA ASN A 49 -9.74 19.02 -1.73
C ASN A 49 -11.24 19.33 -1.90
N LYS A 50 -11.97 18.46 -2.58
CA LYS A 50 -13.42 18.56 -2.76
C LYS A 50 -14.17 18.54 -1.42
N GLY A 51 -13.74 17.71 -0.47
CA GLY A 51 -14.39 17.56 0.83
C GLY A 51 -14.02 18.65 1.84
N GLN A 52 -12.84 19.25 1.75
CA GLN A 52 -12.30 20.20 2.74
C GLN A 52 -12.21 21.65 2.21
N ASN A 53 -12.56 21.89 0.94
CA ASN A 53 -12.41 23.19 0.29
C ASN A 53 -10.95 23.72 0.34
N THR A 54 -9.98 22.82 0.14
CA THR A 54 -8.55 23.12 0.09
C THR A 54 -8.03 23.08 -1.35
N LEU A 55 -6.82 23.62 -1.58
CA LEU A 55 -6.15 23.63 -2.89
C LEU A 55 -4.77 22.95 -2.81
N LEU A 56 -4.73 21.73 -2.28
CA LEU A 56 -3.50 20.94 -2.27
C LEU A 56 -3.17 20.45 -3.69
N THR A 57 -1.93 20.60 -4.10
CA THR A 57 -1.43 20.13 -5.40
C THR A 57 -0.55 18.90 -5.21
N PHE A 58 -0.85 17.81 -5.92
CA PHE A 58 -0.01 16.61 -5.91
C PHE A 58 1.41 16.94 -6.40
N SER A 59 2.43 16.47 -5.69
CA SER A 59 3.82 16.58 -6.12
C SER A 59 4.40 15.22 -6.50
N ARG A 60 4.38 14.25 -5.58
CA ARG A 60 4.89 12.88 -5.83
C ARG A 60 4.43 11.89 -4.76
N VAL A 61 4.54 10.61 -5.06
CA VAL A 61 4.53 9.54 -4.05
C VAL A 61 5.92 9.41 -3.44
N VAL A 62 6.00 9.27 -2.12
CA VAL A 62 7.27 9.11 -1.38
C VAL A 62 7.52 7.63 -1.09
N LYS A 63 6.49 6.90 -0.69
CA LYS A 63 6.47 5.44 -0.51
C LYS A 63 5.03 4.96 -0.48
N GLY A 64 4.82 3.66 -0.64
CA GLY A 64 3.48 3.10 -0.53
C GLY A 64 3.47 1.61 -0.24
N GLU A 65 2.30 1.15 0.14
CA GLU A 65 2.03 -0.26 0.40
C GLU A 65 0.59 -0.61 -0.01
N THR A 66 0.39 -1.85 -0.42
CA THR A 66 -0.92 -2.40 -0.77
C THR A 66 -1.35 -3.50 0.18
N GLN A 67 -2.66 -3.67 0.35
CA GLN A 67 -3.24 -4.78 1.08
C GLN A 67 -4.46 -5.31 0.34
N VAL A 68 -4.48 -6.62 0.09
CA VAL A 68 -5.64 -7.30 -0.49
C VAL A 68 -6.71 -7.51 0.57
N VAL A 69 -7.92 -7.07 0.29
CA VAL A 69 -9.13 -7.19 1.11
C VAL A 69 -10.31 -7.60 0.20
N ALA A 70 -11.55 -7.14 0.46
CA ALA A 70 -12.63 -7.16 -0.52
C ALA A 70 -12.42 -6.09 -1.62
N GLY A 71 -11.24 -6.08 -2.24
CA GLY A 71 -10.65 -4.98 -3.01
C GLY A 71 -9.15 -4.89 -2.75
N VAL A 72 -8.57 -3.73 -3.03
CA VAL A 72 -7.18 -3.40 -2.70
C VAL A 72 -7.17 -2.09 -1.93
N ASN A 73 -6.55 -2.07 -0.75
CA ASN A 73 -6.19 -0.83 -0.10
C ASN A 73 -4.82 -0.40 -0.62
N TYR A 74 -4.69 0.86 -1.00
CA TYR A 74 -3.42 1.54 -1.22
C TYR A 74 -3.20 2.51 -0.09
N ARG A 75 -2.10 2.36 0.64
CA ARG A 75 -1.65 3.31 1.64
C ARG A 75 -0.39 3.97 1.13
N LEU A 76 -0.48 5.27 0.86
CA LEU A 76 0.59 6.04 0.24
C LEU A 76 1.02 7.15 1.18
N LEU A 77 2.32 7.37 1.29
CA LEU A 77 2.87 8.64 1.75
C LEU A 77 3.03 9.53 0.52
N VAL A 78 2.27 10.62 0.46
CA VAL A 78 2.28 11.56 -0.66
C VAL A 78 2.85 12.89 -0.22
N GLN A 79 3.63 13.48 -1.09
CA GLN A 79 4.09 14.85 -0.95
C GLN A 79 3.16 15.76 -1.76
N VAL A 80 2.71 16.83 -1.13
CA VAL A 80 1.84 17.84 -1.73
C VAL A 80 2.43 19.23 -1.54
N LYS A 81 2.02 20.15 -2.40
CA LYS A 81 2.27 21.58 -2.25
C LYS A 81 0.96 22.27 -1.91
N GLY A 82 0.95 23.14 -0.91
CA GLY A 82 -0.26 23.84 -0.49
C GLY A 82 -0.01 24.81 0.66
N GLY A 83 -1.05 25.52 1.10
CA GLY A 83 -0.95 26.61 2.08
C GLY A 83 -0.70 27.98 1.42
N GLU A 84 -0.86 29.05 2.20
CA GLU A 84 -0.64 30.44 1.72
C GLU A 84 0.81 30.69 1.29
N ASP A 85 1.76 29.91 1.81
CA ASP A 85 3.18 30.03 1.57
C ASP A 85 3.71 29.07 0.49
N GLY A 86 2.86 28.20 -0.06
CA GLY A 86 3.27 27.18 -1.03
C GLY A 86 4.20 26.13 -0.45
N SER A 87 4.18 25.92 0.87
CA SER A 87 5.00 24.94 1.56
C SER A 87 4.73 23.52 1.08
N THR A 88 5.75 22.68 1.24
CA THR A 88 5.68 21.26 0.91
C THR A 88 5.34 20.48 2.17
N MET A 89 4.28 19.68 2.11
CA MET A 89 3.79 18.88 3.22
C MET A 89 3.67 17.41 2.79
N GLU A 90 3.73 16.50 3.76
CA GLU A 90 3.54 15.07 3.52
C GLU A 90 2.30 14.56 4.25
N TYR A 91 1.55 13.69 3.57
CA TYR A 91 0.32 13.10 4.08
C TYR A 91 0.34 11.58 3.89
N GLU A 92 -0.13 10.84 4.88
CA GLU A 92 -0.54 9.45 4.68
C GLU A 92 -1.98 9.43 4.18
N VAL A 93 -2.18 8.80 3.03
CA VAL A 93 -3.50 8.62 2.42
C VAL A 93 -3.80 7.13 2.27
N VAL A 94 -5.06 6.76 2.45
CA VAL A 94 -5.52 5.39 2.20
C VAL A 94 -6.72 5.42 1.26
N VAL A 95 -6.58 4.78 0.10
CA VAL A 95 -7.63 4.61 -0.90
C VAL A 95 -8.00 3.15 -1.00
N TRP A 96 -9.30 2.86 -0.91
CA TRP A 96 -9.83 1.53 -1.16
C TRP A 96 -10.35 1.45 -2.60
N GLU A 97 -9.81 0.53 -3.38
CA GLU A 97 -10.17 0.32 -4.77
C GLU A 97 -10.82 -1.05 -4.98
N LYS A 98 -11.82 -1.09 -5.87
CA LYS A 98 -12.32 -2.32 -6.50
C LYS A 98 -12.29 -2.12 -8.03
N PRO A 99 -11.22 -2.56 -8.73
CA PRO A 99 -11.05 -2.32 -10.16
C PRO A 99 -12.24 -2.83 -10.99
N TRP A 100 -12.77 -4.00 -10.65
CA TRP A 100 -13.90 -4.62 -11.34
C TRP A 100 -15.24 -3.86 -11.22
N LEU A 101 -15.33 -2.91 -10.28
CA LEU A 101 -16.49 -2.02 -10.12
C LEU A 101 -16.20 -0.58 -10.57
N LYS A 102 -14.97 -0.28 -11.04
CA LYS A 102 -14.51 1.10 -11.29
C LYS A 102 -14.76 2.00 -10.07
N PHE A 103 -14.45 1.48 -8.89
CA PHE A 103 -14.73 2.10 -7.61
C PHE A 103 -13.41 2.44 -6.91
N MET A 104 -13.30 3.68 -6.45
CA MET A 104 -12.30 4.15 -5.51
C MET A 104 -13.02 4.89 -4.38
N GLN A 105 -12.44 4.86 -3.19
CA GLN A 105 -12.90 5.62 -2.03
C GLN A 105 -11.72 6.05 -1.19
N LEU A 106 -11.63 7.36 -0.90
CA LEU A 106 -10.71 7.88 0.10
C LEU A 106 -11.22 7.48 1.50
N THR A 107 -10.42 6.71 2.23
CA THR A 107 -10.78 6.19 3.55
C THR A 107 -9.98 6.82 4.69
N SER A 108 -8.82 7.41 4.39
CA SER A 108 -8.00 8.18 5.35
C SER A 108 -7.16 9.22 4.62
N PHE A 109 -6.98 10.39 5.22
CA PHE A 109 -6.08 11.44 4.77
C PHE A 109 -5.55 12.18 6.00
N LYS A 110 -4.27 12.01 6.34
CA LYS A 110 -3.69 12.51 7.60
C LYS A 110 -2.32 13.15 7.36
N PRO A 111 -2.03 14.32 7.95
CA PRO A 111 -0.69 14.90 7.88
C PRO A 111 0.31 13.98 8.61
N ILE A 112 1.56 13.96 8.13
CA ILE A 112 2.67 13.39 8.88
C ILE A 112 3.26 14.47 9.78
N GLU A 113 3.24 14.22 11.08
CA GLU A 113 3.96 15.01 12.07
C GLU A 113 5.30 14.32 12.36
N TYR A 114 6.38 15.09 12.42
CA TYR A 114 7.74 14.64 12.73
C TYR A 114 8.16 15.10 14.13
#